data_AF-T1D734-F1
#
_entry.id   AF-T1D734-F1
#
_cell.length_a   1.000
_cell.length_b   1.000
_cell.length_c   1.000
_cell.angle_alpha   90.00
_cell.angle_beta   90.00
_cell.angle_gamma   90.00
#
_symmetry.space_group_name_H-M   'P 1'
#
loop_
_entity.id
_entity.type
_entity.pdbx_description
1 polymer ?
#
loop_
_entity_poly.entity_id
_entity_poly.type
_entity_poly.pdbx_seq_one_letter_code
_entity_poly.pdbx_strand_id
1 'polypeptide(L)'
;MGIKAMPSEYNEVMKNLNLGYFKKMRYIILPSTFPYLVTGITSTINSAWGGLMIGEYWPNIAGKRTLTVQYGLMKIIDLSTSNGNIAIAAWGSFLFAIIVAIYSILFTKKMMDLARKKYVVEEGIYAA
;
A
#
# COMPACT_ATOMS: atom_id res chain seq x y z
N MET A 1 -5.23 7.75 12.54
CA MET A 1 -5.34 6.96 13.79
C MET A 1 -3.98 6.72 14.45
N GLY A 2 -2.88 6.47 13.72
CA GLY A 2 -1.55 6.19 14.32
C GLY A 2 -0.94 7.28 15.21
N ILE A 3 -1.20 8.58 14.98
CA ILE A 3 -0.70 9.67 15.87
C ILE A 3 -1.54 9.77 17.15
N LYS A 4 -2.83 9.40 17.11
CA LYS A 4 -3.73 9.45 18.28
C LYS A 4 -3.50 8.32 19.28
N ALA A 5 -2.86 7.24 18.86
CA ALA A 5 -2.47 6.13 19.74
C ALA A 5 -1.16 6.41 20.51
N MET A 6 -0.54 7.56 20.28
CA MET A 6 0.71 7.93 20.94
C MET A 6 0.46 8.33 22.40
N PRO A 7 1.11 7.68 23.39
CA PRO A 7 0.96 8.01 24.80
C PRO A 7 1.37 9.47 25.09
N SER A 8 0.66 10.14 26.00
CA SER A 8 0.88 11.57 26.33
C SER A 8 2.29 11.83 26.87
N GLU A 9 2.92 10.84 27.48
CA GLU A 9 4.27 10.88 28.05
C GLU A 9 5.31 11.24 26.98
N TYR A 10 5.13 10.78 25.74
CA TYR A 10 6.04 11.15 24.66
C TYR A 10 5.94 12.63 24.29
N ASN A 11 4.74 13.24 24.37
CA ASN A 11 4.58 14.67 24.14
C ASN A 11 5.25 15.50 25.24
N GLU A 12 5.21 15.04 26.48
CA GLU A 12 5.88 15.68 27.60
C GLU A 12 7.40 15.61 27.49
N VAL A 13 7.95 14.43 27.15
CA VAL A 13 9.39 14.26 26.90
C VAL A 13 9.87 15.14 25.73
N MET A 14 9.08 15.24 24.66
CA MET A 14 9.41 16.11 23.52
C MET A 14 9.44 17.59 23.89
N LYS A 15 8.54 18.02 24.80
CA LYS A 15 8.47 19.38 25.31
C LYS A 15 9.61 19.68 26.29
N ASN A 16 9.94 18.73 27.16
CA ASN A 16 11.05 18.84 28.12
C ASN A 16 12.43 18.86 27.44
N LEU A 17 12.63 18.06 26.39
CA LEU A 17 13.88 18.03 25.62
C LEU A 17 14.02 19.14 24.58
N ASN A 18 13.02 20.04 24.48
CA ASN A 18 12.99 21.18 23.55
C ASN A 18 13.37 20.77 22.10
N LEU A 19 12.86 19.62 21.65
CA LEU A 19 13.23 19.04 20.36
C LEU A 19 12.65 19.86 19.20
N GLY A 20 13.53 20.34 18.31
CA GLY A 20 13.10 21.00 17.07
C GLY A 20 12.27 20.08 16.17
N TYR A 21 11.42 20.67 15.33
CA TYR A 21 10.41 19.98 14.51
C TYR A 21 10.97 18.78 13.71
N PHE A 22 12.13 18.93 13.06
CA PHE A 22 12.76 17.86 12.30
C PHE A 22 13.26 16.69 13.14
N LYS A 23 13.82 16.98 14.34
CA LYS A 23 14.23 15.93 15.29
C LYS A 23 13.02 15.19 15.82
N LYS A 24 11.96 15.93 16.18
CA LYS A 24 10.67 15.38 16.61
C LYS A 24 10.07 14.42 15.57
N MET A 25 10.07 14.84 14.30
CA MET A 25 9.53 14.04 13.21
C MET A 25 10.36 12.77 12.98
N ARG A 26 11.69 12.88 12.87
CA ARG A 26 12.58 11.76 12.52
C ARG A 26 12.73 10.72 13.63
N TYR A 27 12.84 11.14 14.88
CA TYR A 27 13.20 10.24 15.98
C TYR A 27 12.00 9.71 16.76
N ILE A 28 10.85 10.37 16.67
CA ILE A 28 9.71 10.06 17.55
C ILE A 28 8.46 9.77 16.70
N ILE A 29 7.99 10.74 15.92
CA ILE A 29 6.72 10.59 15.19
C ILE A 29 6.82 9.51 14.10
N LEU A 30 7.82 9.58 13.22
CA LEU A 30 7.99 8.62 12.12
C LEU A 30 8.17 7.19 12.63
N PRO A 31 9.07 6.89 13.59
CA PRO A 31 9.17 5.59 14.25
C PRO A 31 7.84 5.05 14.78
N SER A 32 7.16 5.80 15.65
CA SER A 32 5.93 5.34 16.31
C SER A 32 4.77 5.13 15.35
N THR A 33 4.70 5.90 14.27
CA THR A 33 3.64 5.80 13.27
C THR A 33 3.98 4.87 12.11
N PHE A 34 5.23 4.40 12.02
CA PHE A 34 5.72 3.59 10.91
C PHE A 34 4.86 2.35 10.64
N PRO A 35 4.43 1.55 11.64
CA PRO A 35 3.55 0.41 11.39
C PRO A 35 2.24 0.80 10.73
N TYR A 36 1.62 1.89 11.19
CA TYR A 36 0.37 2.40 10.61
C TYR A 36 0.56 2.98 9.21
N LEU A 37 1.71 3.58 8.93
CA LEU A 37 2.04 4.05 7.58
C LEU A 37 2.23 2.89 6.62
N VAL A 38 2.93 1.84 7.05
CA VAL A 38 3.15 0.62 6.25
C VAL A 38 1.83 -0.07 5.92
N THR A 39 0.92 -0.20 6.89
CA THR A 39 -0.41 -0.80 6.65
C THR A 39 -1.24 0.06 5.72
N GLY A 40 -1.21 1.39 5.89
CA GLY A 40 -1.87 2.34 4.98
C GLY A 40 -1.36 2.23 3.54
N ILE A 41 -0.03 2.29 3.35
CA ILE A 41 0.62 2.18 2.04
C ILE A 41 0.26 0.84 1.37
N THR A 42 0.36 -0.25 2.12
CA THR A 42 0.01 -1.59 1.62
C THR A 42 -1.43 -1.64 1.13
N SER A 43 -2.36 -1.09 1.92
CA SER A 43 -3.78 -1.03 1.57
C SER A 43 -4.02 -0.20 0.31
N THR A 44 -3.39 0.96 0.20
CA THR A 44 -3.49 1.82 -0.99
C THR A 44 -2.96 1.12 -2.24
N ILE A 45 -1.81 0.44 -2.16
CA ILE A 45 -1.24 -0.26 -3.31
C ILE A 45 -2.13 -1.42 -3.74
N ASN A 46 -2.71 -2.16 -2.78
CA ASN A 46 -3.68 -3.21 -3.10
C ASN A 46 -4.91 -2.68 -3.86
N SER A 47 -5.34 -1.45 -3.58
CA SER A 47 -6.43 -0.79 -4.32
C SER A 47 -5.97 -0.27 -5.70
N ALA A 48 -4.72 0.18 -5.81
CA ALA A 48 -4.17 0.74 -7.05
C ALA A 48 -4.11 -0.26 -8.20
N TRP A 49 -4.00 -1.56 -7.93
CA TRP A 49 -4.06 -2.62 -8.95
C TRP A 49 -5.32 -2.57 -9.81
N GLY A 50 -6.49 -2.28 -9.22
CA GLY A 50 -7.73 -2.09 -9.97
C GLY A 50 -7.72 -0.81 -10.80
N GLY A 51 -7.04 0.24 -10.32
CA GLY A 51 -6.83 1.48 -11.05
C GLY A 51 -5.98 1.31 -12.30
N LEU A 52 -5.06 0.33 -12.34
CA LEU A 52 -4.29 0.02 -13.56
C LEU A 52 -5.20 -0.45 -14.70
N MET A 53 -6.26 -1.19 -14.40
CA MET A 53 -7.24 -1.60 -15.41
C MET A 53 -7.85 -0.38 -16.09
N ILE A 54 -8.30 0.57 -15.27
CA ILE A 54 -8.90 1.83 -15.71
C ILE A 54 -7.87 2.70 -16.45
N GLY A 55 -6.61 2.68 -16.04
CA GLY A 55 -5.52 3.42 -16.70
C GLY A 55 -5.10 2.83 -18.05
N GLU A 56 -5.16 1.51 -18.21
CA GLU A 56 -4.79 0.82 -19.45
C GLU A 56 -5.94 0.72 -20.45
N TYR A 57 -7.17 0.58 -19.97
CA TYR A 57 -8.36 0.41 -20.78
C TYR A 57 -9.58 1.01 -20.09
N TRP A 58 -10.05 2.15 -20.61
CA TRP A 58 -11.28 2.80 -20.18
C TRP A 58 -12.24 2.93 -21.35
N PRO A 59 -13.19 2.00 -21.51
CA PRO A 59 -14.19 2.08 -22.56
C PRO A 59 -15.18 3.22 -22.27
N ASN A 60 -15.52 3.98 -23.32
CA ASN A 60 -16.57 5.01 -23.29
C ASN A 60 -16.41 6.13 -22.24
N ILE A 61 -15.17 6.53 -21.91
CA ILE A 61 -14.91 7.55 -20.87
C ILE A 61 -15.59 8.91 -21.15
N ALA A 62 -15.72 9.27 -22.43
CA ALA A 62 -16.39 10.48 -22.88
C ALA A 62 -17.30 10.18 -24.08
N GLY A 63 -18.24 9.25 -23.90
CA GLY A 63 -19.11 8.76 -24.96
C GLY A 63 -18.38 7.82 -25.90
N LYS A 64 -17.93 8.29 -27.07
CA LYS A 64 -17.26 7.45 -28.11
C LYS A 64 -15.75 7.33 -27.94
N ARG A 65 -15.14 8.03 -26.99
CA ARG A 65 -13.69 8.00 -26.78
C ARG A 65 -13.34 6.88 -25.82
N THR A 66 -12.45 5.99 -26.26
CA THR A 66 -11.86 4.93 -25.43
C THR A 66 -10.41 5.27 -25.21
N LEU A 67 -9.99 5.27 -23.93
CA LEU A 67 -8.57 5.36 -23.60
C LEU A 67 -8.00 3.95 -23.61
N THR A 68 -6.95 3.75 -24.39
CA THR A 68 -6.26 2.47 -24.45
C THR A 68 -4.77 2.67 -24.65
N VAL A 69 -3.97 1.95 -23.87
CA VAL A 69 -2.52 1.89 -24.06
C VAL A 69 -2.16 0.89 -25.16
N GLN A 70 -0.99 1.03 -25.79
CA GLN A 70 -0.56 0.06 -26.82
C GLN A 70 -0.29 -1.32 -26.21
N TYR A 71 0.43 -1.38 -25.10
CA TYR A 71 0.76 -2.61 -24.37
C TYR A 71 0.26 -2.49 -22.93
N GLY A 72 -0.61 -3.41 -22.51
CA GLY A 72 -1.19 -3.43 -21.18
C GLY A 72 -1.73 -4.82 -20.84
N LEU A 73 -1.30 -5.37 -19.71
CA LEU A 73 -1.71 -6.71 -19.27
C LEU A 73 -3.19 -6.74 -18.91
N MET A 74 -3.64 -5.72 -18.19
CA MET A 74 -5.02 -5.57 -17.74
C MET A 74 -5.95 -5.32 -18.92
N LYS A 75 -5.52 -4.52 -19.90
CA LYS A 75 -6.21 -4.34 -21.18
C LYS A 75 -6.43 -5.69 -21.90
N ILE A 76 -5.39 -6.52 -21.98
CA ILE A 76 -5.48 -7.82 -22.67
C ILE A 76 -6.49 -8.73 -21.97
N ILE A 77 -6.49 -8.76 -20.64
CA ILE A 77 -7.45 -9.53 -19.84
C ILE A 77 -8.87 -9.04 -20.13
N ASP A 78 -9.11 -7.72 -20.09
CA ASP A 78 -10.45 -7.17 -20.24
C ASP A 78 -11.00 -7.33 -21.67
N LEU A 79 -10.19 -7.03 -22.69
CA LEU A 79 -10.56 -7.25 -24.10
C LEU A 79 -10.79 -8.74 -24.40
N SER A 80 -9.96 -9.64 -23.87
CA SER A 80 -10.14 -11.08 -24.09
C SER A 80 -11.40 -11.60 -23.42
N THR A 81 -11.74 -11.05 -22.25
CA THR A 81 -13.00 -11.36 -21.54
C THR A 81 -14.20 -10.85 -22.32
N SER A 82 -14.15 -9.61 -22.84
CA SER A 82 -15.22 -9.02 -23.65
C SER A 82 -15.43 -9.74 -24.99
N ASN A 83 -14.35 -10.21 -25.63
CA ASN A 83 -14.40 -10.96 -26.88
C ASN A 83 -14.77 -12.45 -26.71
N GLY A 84 -14.98 -12.92 -25.47
CA GLY A 84 -15.30 -14.33 -25.19
C GLY A 84 -14.10 -15.29 -25.30
N ASN A 85 -12.88 -14.80 -25.44
CA ASN A 85 -11.66 -15.62 -25.45
C ASN A 85 -11.17 -15.87 -24.01
N ILE A 86 -11.83 -16.81 -23.34
CA ILE A 86 -11.58 -17.13 -21.93
C ILE A 86 -10.17 -17.72 -21.73
N ALA A 87 -9.60 -18.40 -22.73
CA ALA A 87 -8.27 -18.99 -22.61
C ALA A 87 -7.19 -17.94 -22.37
N ILE A 88 -7.17 -16.87 -23.18
CA ILE A 88 -6.19 -15.78 -23.03
C ILE A 88 -6.46 -14.97 -21.77
N ALA A 89 -7.73 -14.72 -21.45
CA ALA A 89 -8.12 -14.02 -20.22
C ALA A 89 -7.67 -14.78 -18.96
N ALA A 90 -7.77 -16.11 -18.96
CA ALA A 90 -7.34 -16.96 -17.85
C ALA A 90 -5.82 -16.94 -17.69
N TRP A 91 -5.06 -17.09 -18.78
CA TRP A 91 -3.60 -17.00 -18.74
C TRP A 91 -3.11 -15.62 -18.29
N GLY A 92 -3.74 -14.54 -18.77
CA GLY A 92 -3.44 -13.18 -18.34
C GLY A 92 -3.73 -12.98 -16.85
N SER A 93 -4.90 -13.43 -16.39
CA SER A 93 -5.28 -13.36 -14.97
C SER A 93 -4.34 -14.18 -14.08
N PHE A 94 -3.89 -15.35 -14.55
CA PHE A 94 -2.94 -16.19 -13.82
C PHE A 94 -1.58 -15.51 -13.67
N LEU A 95 -1.07 -14.91 -14.76
CA LEU A 95 0.19 -14.16 -14.73
C LEU A 95 0.06 -12.93 -13.81
N PHE A 96 -1.08 -12.23 -13.87
CA PHE A 96 -1.35 -11.12 -12.96
C PHE A 96 -1.39 -11.56 -11.49
N ALA A 97 -2.03 -12.69 -11.19
CA ALA A 97 -2.06 -13.26 -9.84
C ALA A 97 -0.66 -13.61 -9.32
N ILE A 98 0.23 -14.14 -10.17
CA ILE A 98 1.63 -14.38 -9.80
C ILE A 98 2.34 -13.07 -9.42
N ILE A 99 2.18 -12.01 -10.22
CA ILE A 99 2.79 -10.70 -9.93
C ILE A 99 2.29 -10.17 -8.58
N VAL A 100 0.98 -10.21 -8.34
CA VAL A 100 0.38 -9.75 -7.08
C VAL A 100 0.85 -10.60 -5.91
N ALA A 101 0.96 -11.92 -6.07
CA ALA A 101 1.46 -12.81 -5.03
C ALA A 101 2.93 -12.53 -4.69
N ILE A 102 3.80 -12.36 -5.70
CA ILE A 102 5.21 -11.99 -5.51
C ILE A 102 5.30 -10.65 -4.77
N TYR A 103 4.52 -9.66 -5.19
CA TYR A 103 4.49 -8.35 -4.54
C TYR A 103 4.06 -8.47 -3.07
N SER A 104 2.97 -9.18 -2.80
CA SER A 104 2.45 -9.39 -1.45
C SER A 104 3.47 -10.12 -0.55
N ILE A 105 4.11 -11.16 -1.05
CA ILE A 105 5.07 -11.93 -0.26
C ILE A 105 6.36 -11.14 -0.02
N LEU A 106 6.90 -10.46 -1.04
CA LEU A 106 8.19 -9.78 -0.92
C LEU A 106 8.08 -8.41 -0.26
N PHE A 107 7.05 -7.63 -0.57
CA PHE A 107 6.91 -6.26 -0.05
C PHE A 107 6.00 -6.23 1.17
N THR A 108 4.76 -6.72 1.05
CA THR A 108 3.78 -6.61 2.15
C THR A 108 4.25 -7.38 3.39
N LYS A 109 4.66 -8.65 3.23
CA LYS A 109 5.15 -9.44 4.37
C LYS A 109 6.41 -8.83 5.00
N LYS A 110 7.42 -8.47 4.20
CA LYS A 110 8.66 -7.88 4.73
C LYS A 110 8.43 -6.54 5.41
N MET A 111 7.58 -5.66 4.84
CA MET A 111 7.30 -4.37 5.46
C MET A 111 6.51 -4.53 6.76
N MET A 112 5.53 -5.44 6.81
CA MET A 112 4.81 -5.74 8.06
C MET A 112 5.73 -6.37 9.12
N ASP A 113 6.66 -7.22 8.71
CA ASP A 113 7.62 -7.82 9.64
C ASP A 113 8.64 -6.79 10.15
N LEU A 114 9.09 -5.84 9.30
CA LEU A 114 9.91 -4.70 9.72
C LEU A 114 9.15 -3.76 10.66
N ALA A 115 7.89 -3.47 10.35
CA ALA A 115 7.02 -2.68 11.21
C ALA A 115 6.85 -3.33 12.59
N ARG A 116 6.66 -4.66 12.62
CA ARG A 116 6.55 -5.42 13.87
C ARG A 116 7.86 -5.44 14.66
N LYS A 117 8.96 -5.86 14.04
CA LYS A 117 10.25 -6.04 14.73
C LYS A 117 10.86 -4.74 15.25
N LYS A 118 10.59 -3.62 14.59
CA LYS A 118 11.29 -2.35 14.88
C LYS A 118 10.46 -1.38 15.73
N TYR A 119 9.14 -1.51 15.77
CA TYR A 119 8.25 -0.48 16.32
C TYR A 119 7.00 -0.99 17.06
N VAL A 120 6.91 -2.29 17.37
CA VAL A 120 5.90 -2.76 18.33
C VAL A 120 6.35 -2.32 19.71
N VAL A 121 5.74 -1.21 20.16
CA VAL A 121 5.83 -0.66 21.52
C VAL A 121 5.07 -1.53 22.53
N GLU A 122 4.72 -2.79 22.20
CA GLU A 122 4.08 -3.68 23.19
C GLU A 122 5.00 -3.93 24.39
N GLU A 123 6.32 -3.89 24.23
CA GLU A 123 7.24 -4.04 25.38
C GLU A 123 7.31 -2.80 26.29
N GLY A 124 6.81 -1.63 25.85
CA GLY A 124 6.72 -0.44 26.70
C GLY A 124 5.50 -0.43 27.62
N ILE A 125 4.50 -1.26 27.36
CA ILE A 125 3.25 -1.34 28.14
C ILE A 125 3.38 -2.37 29.28
N TYR A 126 4.28 -3.36 29.15
CA TYR A 126 4.58 -4.33 30.22
C TYR A 126 5.78 -3.95 31.10
N ALA A 127 6.49 -2.87 30.77
CA ALA A 127 7.63 -2.37 31.52
C ALA A 127 7.30 -1.17 32.44
N ALA A 128 6.01 -0.85 32.61
CA ALA A 128 5.50 0.17 33.52
C ALA A 128 4.72 -0.46 34.68
#